data_AF-A0A836WZ23-F1
#
_entry.id   AF-A0A836WZ23-F1
#
_cell.length_a   1.000
_cell.length_b   1.000
_cell.length_c   1.000
_cell.angle_alpha   90.00
_cell.angle_beta   90.00
_cell.angle_gamma   90.00
#
_symmetry.space_group_name_H-M   'P 1'
#
loop_
_entity.id
_entity.type
_entity.pdbx_description
1 polymer ?
#
loop_
_entity_poly.entity_id
_entity_poly.type
_entity_poly.pdbx_seq_one_letter_code
_entity_poly.pdbx_strand_id
1 'polypeptide(L)'
;MEKMKKWLFILAAVVFGGSLFADKILSFYIDWLWFESHGIASVLWTVLISQFGFGLLVGVLFFLLTFGFLNRVHKKTSHLPILLSDQVRREVPLLDFMASNLKLIILIAPLVLAFMTGLVMAQQWEIILQYLNASPYGEVDPIFGKDISFYFFILPLWLL
;
A
#
# COMPACT_ATOMS: atom_id res chain seq x y z
N MET A 1 5.88 -13.20 -38.81
CA MET A 1 5.49 -14.14 -37.72
C MET A 1 5.66 -13.54 -36.31
N GLU A 2 6.73 -12.78 -36.01
CA GLU A 2 6.90 -12.19 -34.66
C GLU A 2 5.83 -11.16 -34.25
N LYS A 3 5.40 -10.28 -35.15
CA LYS A 3 4.36 -9.26 -34.83
C LYS A 3 3.02 -9.88 -34.40
N MET A 4 2.63 -10.99 -35.03
CA MET A 4 1.38 -11.70 -34.74
C MET A 4 1.45 -12.43 -33.38
N LYS A 5 2.61 -13.01 -33.04
CA LYS A 5 2.86 -13.60 -31.71
C LYS A 5 2.83 -12.53 -30.61
N LYS A 6 3.45 -11.35 -30.83
CA LYS A 6 3.39 -10.22 -29.87
C LYS A 6 1.96 -9.76 -29.60
N TRP A 7 1.13 -9.64 -30.64
CA TRP A 7 -0.29 -9.27 -30.49
C TRP A 7 -1.10 -10.32 -29.71
N LEU A 8 -0.86 -11.61 -29.97
CA LEU A 8 -1.49 -12.69 -29.21
C LEU A 8 -1.07 -12.66 -27.72
N PHE A 9 0.20 -12.38 -27.41
CA PHE A 9 0.65 -12.22 -26.02
C PHE A 9 0.04 -11.00 -25.34
N ILE A 10 -0.08 -9.86 -26.03
CA ILE A 10 -0.75 -8.67 -25.50
C ILE A 10 -2.23 -8.99 -25.23
N LEU A 11 -2.91 -9.63 -26.17
CA LEU A 11 -4.31 -10.00 -26.01
C LEU A 11 -4.50 -11.00 -24.85
N ALA A 12 -3.64 -12.01 -24.74
CA ALA A 12 -3.66 -12.94 -23.61
C ALA A 12 -3.39 -12.23 -22.26
N ALA A 13 -2.44 -11.28 -22.21
CA ALA A 13 -2.16 -10.50 -21.01
C ALA A 13 -3.33 -9.59 -20.62
N VAL A 14 -4.00 -8.97 -21.60
CA VAL A 14 -5.20 -8.15 -21.37
C VAL A 14 -6.37 -8.99 -20.89
N VAL A 15 -6.62 -10.15 -21.51
CA VAL A 15 -7.68 -11.07 -21.09
C VAL A 15 -7.41 -11.60 -19.69
N PHE A 16 -6.18 -12.05 -19.42
CA PHE A 16 -5.80 -12.55 -18.11
C PHE A 16 -5.86 -11.46 -17.04
N GLY A 17 -5.29 -10.28 -17.33
CA GLY A 17 -5.36 -9.12 -16.44
C GLY A 17 -6.80 -8.70 -16.17
N GLY A 18 -7.62 -8.55 -17.22
CA GLY A 18 -9.03 -8.20 -17.10
C GLY A 18 -9.81 -9.24 -16.29
N SER A 19 -9.55 -10.53 -16.48
CA SER A 19 -10.18 -11.60 -15.72
C SER A 19 -9.85 -11.56 -14.23
N LEU A 20 -8.63 -11.19 -13.84
CA LEU A 20 -8.25 -11.06 -12.42
C LEU A 20 -9.00 -9.95 -11.69
N PHE A 21 -9.48 -8.94 -12.42
CA PHE A 21 -10.21 -7.80 -11.86
C PHE A 21 -11.72 -7.83 -12.15
N ALA A 22 -12.19 -8.77 -12.97
CA ALA A 22 -13.59 -8.84 -13.41
C ALA A 22 -14.56 -8.88 -12.21
N ASP A 23 -14.28 -9.75 -11.23
CA ASP A 23 -15.13 -9.89 -10.03
C ASP A 23 -15.19 -8.60 -9.22
N LYS A 24 -14.06 -7.91 -9.06
CA LYS A 24 -13.99 -6.63 -8.33
C LYS A 24 -14.75 -5.52 -9.05
N ILE A 25 -14.60 -5.43 -10.37
CA ILE A 25 -15.30 -4.45 -11.20
C ILE A 25 -16.81 -4.70 -11.16
N LEU A 26 -17.22 -5.96 -11.26
CA LEU A 26 -18.63 -6.35 -11.20
C LEU A 26 -19.23 -6.06 -9.83
N SER A 27 -18.55 -6.44 -8.74
CA SER A 27 -18.99 -6.12 -7.38
C SER A 27 -19.14 -4.61 -7.20
N PHE A 28 -18.14 -3.83 -7.59
CA PHE A 28 -18.19 -2.37 -7.50
C PHE A 28 -19.35 -1.76 -8.30
N TYR A 29 -19.63 -2.29 -9.50
CA TYR A 29 -20.73 -1.82 -10.32
C TYR A 29 -22.10 -2.13 -9.69
N ILE A 30 -22.26 -3.32 -9.12
CA ILE A 30 -23.48 -3.70 -8.39
C ILE A 30 -23.66 -2.81 -7.16
N ASP A 31 -22.60 -2.59 -6.38
CA ASP A 31 -22.63 -1.72 -5.22
C ASP A 31 -23.02 -0.30 -5.62
N TRP A 32 -22.40 0.26 -6.67
CA TRP A 32 -22.75 1.58 -7.19
C TRP A 32 -24.24 1.68 -7.49
N LEU A 33 -24.78 0.77 -8.32
CA LEU A 33 -26.20 0.77 -8.68
C LEU A 33 -27.10 0.71 -7.43
N TRP A 34 -26.71 -0.08 -6.44
CA TRP A 34 -27.43 -0.20 -5.19
C TRP A 34 -27.41 1.11 -4.39
N PHE A 35 -26.25 1.72 -4.17
CA PHE A 35 -26.12 2.99 -3.43
C PHE A 35 -26.85 4.14 -4.15
N GLU A 36 -26.81 4.18 -5.48
CA GLU A 36 -27.51 5.17 -6.28
C GLU A 36 -29.03 5.00 -6.17
N SER A 37 -29.54 3.77 -6.21
CA SER A 37 -30.98 3.50 -6.08
C SER A 37 -31.57 3.94 -4.72
N HIS A 38 -30.73 4.03 -3.68
CA HIS A 38 -31.11 4.49 -2.35
C HIS A 38 -30.76 5.97 -2.09
N GLY A 39 -30.21 6.69 -3.08
CA GLY A 39 -29.84 8.11 -2.95
C GLY A 39 -28.64 8.36 -2.01
N ILE A 40 -27.86 7.33 -1.68
CA ILE A 40 -26.72 7.37 -0.74
C ILE A 40 -25.38 7.13 -1.44
N ALA A 41 -25.28 7.46 -2.73
CA ALA A 41 -24.05 7.34 -3.53
C ALA A 41 -22.84 8.09 -2.93
N SER A 42 -23.07 9.12 -2.11
CA SER A 42 -22.02 9.84 -1.39
C SER A 42 -21.20 8.92 -0.48
N VAL A 43 -21.82 7.90 0.13
CA VAL A 43 -21.15 6.95 1.03
C VAL A 43 -20.08 6.18 0.29
N LEU A 44 -20.37 5.71 -0.93
CA LEU A 44 -19.41 4.98 -1.75
C LEU A 44 -18.18 5.84 -2.08
N TRP A 45 -18.38 7.13 -2.38
CA TRP A 45 -17.27 8.07 -2.55
C TRP A 45 -16.46 8.27 -1.27
N THR A 46 -17.12 8.36 -0.11
CA THR A 46 -16.43 8.43 1.19
C THR A 46 -15.56 7.19 1.42
N VAL A 47 -16.05 5.99 1.11
CA VAL A 47 -15.28 4.74 1.21
C VAL A 47 -14.06 4.77 0.30
N LEU A 48 -14.25 5.04 -1.00
CA LEU A 48 -13.14 5.06 -1.97
C LEU A 48 -12.08 6.11 -1.60
N ILE A 49 -12.50 7.34 -1.32
CA ILE A 49 -11.58 8.43 -0.99
C ILE A 49 -10.81 8.10 0.28
N SER A 50 -11.44 7.46 1.27
CA SER A 50 -10.77 7.10 2.51
C SER A 50 -9.75 5.98 2.29
N GLN A 51 -10.12 4.92 1.56
CA GLN A 51 -9.21 3.83 1.21
C GLN A 51 -7.97 4.32 0.47
N PHE A 52 -8.17 5.07 -0.62
CA PHE A 52 -7.07 5.62 -1.41
C PHE A 52 -6.30 6.71 -0.65
N GLY A 53 -7.01 7.58 0.07
CA GLY A 53 -6.42 8.68 0.82
C GLY A 53 -5.49 8.20 1.93
N PHE A 54 -5.95 7.32 2.81
CA PHE A 54 -5.12 6.78 3.89
C PHE A 54 -4.01 5.89 3.38
N GLY A 55 -4.30 5.01 2.41
CA GLY A 55 -3.29 4.15 1.80
C GLY A 55 -2.17 4.94 1.13
N LEU A 56 -2.52 5.98 0.36
CA LEU A 56 -1.55 6.87 -0.28
C LEU A 56 -0.79 7.69 0.76
N LEU A 57 -1.47 8.27 1.75
CA LEU A 57 -0.82 9.07 2.79
C LEU A 57 0.25 8.24 3.52
N VAL A 58 -0.11 7.06 4.02
CA VAL A 58 0.83 6.22 4.78
C VAL A 58 1.92 5.67 3.86
N GLY A 59 1.57 5.24 2.64
CA GLY A 59 2.55 4.79 1.65
C GLY A 59 3.57 5.87 1.31
N VAL A 60 3.14 7.10 1.08
CA VAL A 60 4.03 8.23 0.80
C VAL A 60 4.91 8.57 2.01
N LEU A 61 4.35 8.63 3.21
CA LEU A 61 5.16 8.85 4.42
C LEU A 61 6.22 7.75 4.59
N PHE A 62 5.82 6.48 4.44
CA PHE A 62 6.73 5.34 4.54
C PHE A 62 7.82 5.40 3.47
N PHE A 63 7.47 5.72 2.23
CA PHE A 63 8.43 5.90 1.14
C PHE A 63 9.42 7.01 1.47
N LEU A 64 8.95 8.20 1.84
CA LEU A 64 9.81 9.36 2.13
C LEU A 64 10.77 9.07 3.29
N LEU A 65 10.29 8.39 4.33
CA LEU A 65 11.11 7.99 5.47
C LEU A 65 12.19 6.98 5.06
N THR A 66 11.78 5.88 4.41
CA THR A 66 12.69 4.79 4.05
C THR A 66 13.66 5.21 2.95
N PHE A 67 13.17 5.79 1.85
CA PHE A 67 14.00 6.33 0.78
C PHE A 67 14.90 7.46 1.28
N GLY A 68 14.39 8.38 2.11
CA GLY A 68 15.17 9.47 2.69
C GLY A 68 16.34 8.95 3.54
N PHE A 69 16.08 7.96 4.39
CA PHE A 69 17.11 7.29 5.17
C PHE A 69 18.14 6.58 4.27
N LEU A 70 17.68 5.76 3.32
CA LEU A 70 18.53 4.95 2.46
C LEU A 70 19.39 5.82 1.53
N ASN A 71 18.82 6.90 0.99
CA ASN A 71 19.54 7.87 0.16
C ASN A 71 20.61 8.62 0.98
N ARG A 72 20.32 8.96 2.24
CA ARG A 72 21.30 9.60 3.14
C ARG A 72 22.46 8.66 3.45
N VAL A 73 22.19 7.39 3.73
CA VAL A 73 23.22 6.35 3.93
C VAL A 73 24.04 6.14 2.65
N HIS A 74 23.37 6.06 1.50
CA HIS A 74 24.04 5.89 0.21
C HIS A 74 25.00 7.03 -0.10
N LYS A 75 24.57 8.29 0.05
CA LYS A 75 25.44 9.46 -0.16
C LYS A 75 26.66 9.47 0.76
N LYS A 76 26.51 8.97 2.00
CA LYS A 76 27.63 8.85 2.95
C LYS A 76 28.55 7.66 2.67
N THR A 77 28.10 6.64 1.95
CA THR A 77 28.87 5.40 1.75
C THR A 77 29.38 5.27 0.32
N SER A 78 28.83 6.04 -0.63
CA SER A 78 29.12 5.95 -2.06
C SER A 78 30.57 6.29 -2.44
N HIS A 79 31.32 6.95 -1.55
CA HIS A 79 32.74 7.26 -1.75
C HIS A 79 33.67 6.14 -1.27
N LEU A 80 33.15 5.16 -0.53
CA LEU A 80 33.92 3.99 -0.13
C LEU A 80 33.95 3.02 -1.32
N PRO A 81 35.13 2.68 -1.85
CA PRO A 81 35.22 1.66 -2.89
C PRO A 81 34.68 0.36 -2.30
N ILE A 82 33.69 -0.23 -2.97
CA ILE A 82 33.23 -1.59 -2.67
C ILE A 82 34.37 -2.52 -3.13
N LEU A 83 35.34 -2.75 -2.23
CA LEU A 83 36.45 -3.68 -2.46
C LEU A 83 35.95 -5.11 -2.32
N LEU A 84 35.17 -5.56 -3.30
CA LEU A 84 34.93 -7.00 -3.49
C LEU A 84 36.15 -7.54 -4.21
N SER A 85 36.83 -8.54 -3.63
CA SER A 85 37.86 -9.27 -4.36
C SER A 85 37.20 -9.97 -5.56
N ASP A 86 37.93 -10.08 -6.68
CA ASP A 86 37.43 -10.76 -7.89
C ASP A 86 36.95 -12.19 -7.60
N GLN A 87 37.51 -12.81 -6.55
CA GLN A 87 37.10 -14.12 -6.03
C GLN A 87 35.67 -14.10 -5.45
N VAL A 88 35.36 -13.15 -4.57
CA VAL A 88 34.02 -12.99 -3.97
C VAL A 88 32.97 -12.60 -5.02
N ARG A 89 33.36 -11.80 -6.01
CA ARG A 89 32.48 -11.39 -7.12
C ARG A 89 32.07 -12.59 -7.99
N ARG A 90 32.96 -13.57 -8.15
CA ARG A 90 32.72 -14.81 -8.90
C ARG A 90 31.96 -15.86 -8.08
N GLU A 91 32.20 -15.90 -6.78
CA GLU A 91 31.53 -16.81 -5.84
C GLU A 91 30.09 -16.38 -5.52
N VAL A 92 29.78 -15.08 -5.57
CA VAL A 92 28.44 -14.54 -5.24
C VAL A 92 27.92 -13.58 -6.33
N PRO A 93 27.39 -14.10 -7.45
CA PRO A 93 26.93 -13.27 -8.58
C PRO A 93 25.79 -12.29 -8.21
N LEU A 94 25.05 -12.56 -7.13
CA LEU A 94 24.02 -11.64 -6.61
C LEU A 94 24.61 -10.32 -6.11
N LEU A 95 25.78 -10.34 -5.45
CA LEU A 95 26.41 -9.13 -4.92
C LEU A 95 26.87 -8.20 -6.05
N ASP A 96 27.33 -8.77 -7.16
CA ASP A 96 27.75 -8.00 -8.32
C ASP A 96 26.56 -7.28 -9.00
N PHE A 97 25.44 -8.00 -9.17
CA PHE A 97 24.20 -7.42 -9.66
C PHE A 97 23.70 -6.28 -8.74
N MET A 98 23.70 -6.50 -7.43
CA MET A 98 23.28 -5.49 -6.46
C MET A 98 24.19 -4.25 -6.48
N ALA A 99 25.50 -4.43 -6.61
CA ALA A 99 26.45 -3.33 -6.68
C ALA A 99 26.25 -2.48 -7.95
N SER A 100 26.03 -3.13 -9.10
CA SER A 100 25.80 -2.46 -10.38
C SER A 100 24.46 -1.69 -10.41
N ASN A 101 23.42 -2.26 -9.79
CA ASN A 101 22.06 -1.71 -9.78
C ASN A 101 21.69 -0.98 -8.48
N LEU A 102 22.66 -0.64 -7.62
CA LEU A 102 22.42 -0.16 -6.26
C LEU A 102 21.50 1.07 -6.21
N LYS A 103 21.67 2.03 -7.12
CA LYS A 103 20.80 3.23 -7.20
C LYS A 103 19.35 2.88 -7.53
N LEU A 104 19.14 1.92 -8.43
CA LEU A 104 17.81 1.43 -8.79
C LEU A 104 17.18 0.69 -7.61
N ILE A 105 17.95 -0.15 -6.91
CA ILE A 105 17.47 -0.89 -5.74
C ILE A 105 17.08 0.06 -4.61
N ILE A 106 17.88 1.10 -4.36
CA ILE A 106 17.60 2.12 -3.35
C ILE A 106 16.30 2.89 -3.63
N LEU A 107 15.90 2.99 -4.90
CA LEU A 107 14.63 3.62 -5.27
C LEU A 107 13.47 2.61 -5.26
N ILE A 108 13.64 1.47 -5.94
CA ILE A 108 12.59 0.49 -6.19
C ILE A 108 12.21 -0.25 -4.91
N ALA A 109 13.17 -0.66 -4.08
CA ALA A 109 12.85 -1.44 -2.88
C ALA A 109 11.98 -0.65 -1.89
N PRO A 110 12.32 0.60 -1.52
CA PRO A 110 11.42 1.44 -0.72
C PRO A 110 10.08 1.70 -1.40
N LEU A 111 10.04 1.87 -2.72
CA LEU A 111 8.80 2.12 -3.45
C LEU A 111 7.85 0.92 -3.39
N VAL A 112 8.36 -0.29 -3.58
CA VAL A 112 7.57 -1.53 -3.50
C VAL A 112 7.07 -1.73 -2.07
N LEU A 113 7.94 -1.57 -1.07
CA LEU A 113 7.55 -1.71 0.34
C LEU A 113 6.52 -0.65 0.74
N ALA A 114 6.70 0.60 0.31
CA ALA A 114 5.74 1.68 0.54
C ALA A 114 4.38 1.39 -0.10
N PHE A 115 4.36 0.86 -1.31
CA PHE A 115 3.13 0.47 -1.99
C PHE A 115 2.41 -0.66 -1.24
N MET A 116 3.14 -1.69 -0.81
CA MET A 116 2.57 -2.79 -0.02
C MET A 116 2.01 -2.29 1.32
N THR A 117 2.77 -1.47 2.05
CA THR A 117 2.31 -0.87 3.32
C THR A 117 1.08 0.01 3.09
N GLY A 118 1.06 0.81 2.03
CA GLY A 118 -0.09 1.62 1.65
C GLY A 118 -1.34 0.78 1.36
N LEU A 119 -1.19 -0.37 0.67
CA LEU A 119 -2.31 -1.30 0.43
C LEU A 119 -2.85 -1.91 1.71
N VAL A 120 -1.99 -2.26 2.67
CA VAL A 120 -2.42 -2.78 3.98
C VAL A 120 -3.20 -1.70 4.73
N MET A 121 -2.69 -0.47 4.78
CA MET A 121 -3.37 0.63 5.47
C MET A 121 -4.66 1.07 4.78
N ALA A 122 -4.74 0.95 3.46
CA ALA A 122 -5.98 1.19 2.71
C ALA A 122 -7.11 0.25 3.15
N GLN A 123 -6.79 -0.98 3.59
CA GLN A 123 -7.79 -1.93 4.12
C GLN A 123 -8.30 -1.53 5.51
N GLN A 124 -7.50 -0.77 6.26
CA GLN A 124 -7.81 -0.32 7.62
C GLN A 124 -8.51 1.05 7.67
N TRP A 125 -8.97 1.55 6.52
CA TRP A 125 -9.66 2.83 6.38
C TRP A 125 -10.84 2.99 7.34
N GLU A 126 -11.57 1.91 7.62
CA GLU A 126 -12.77 1.93 8.45
C GLU A 126 -12.43 2.28 9.91
N ILE A 127 -11.39 1.65 10.47
CA ILE A 127 -10.94 1.93 11.84
C ILE A 127 -10.50 3.39 11.98
N ILE A 128 -9.78 3.90 10.98
CA ILE A 128 -9.30 5.29 10.98
C ILE A 128 -10.49 6.26 10.89
N LEU A 129 -11.46 6.01 10.01
CA LEU A 129 -12.65 6.85 9.92
C LEU A 129 -13.50 6.82 11.18
N GLN A 130 -13.67 5.64 11.78
CA GLN A 130 -14.38 5.45 13.03
C GLN A 130 -13.74 6.26 14.16
N TYR A 131 -12.41 6.24 14.27
CA TYR A 131 -11.68 7.08 15.22
C TYR A 131 -11.88 8.58 14.97
N LEU A 132 -11.79 9.03 13.72
CA LEU A 132 -11.93 10.44 13.36
C LEU A 132 -13.36 10.98 13.56
N ASN A 133 -14.37 10.12 13.42
CA ASN A 133 -15.77 10.46 13.57
C ASN A 133 -16.37 9.85 14.85
N ALA A 134 -15.54 9.60 15.87
CA ALA A 134 -15.98 9.01 17.12
C ALA A 134 -17.01 9.92 17.81
N SER A 135 -18.14 9.33 18.23
CA SER A 135 -19.18 10.01 19.00
C SER A 135 -19.27 9.38 20.39
N PRO A 136 -19.41 10.19 21.47
CA PRO A 136 -19.62 9.65 22.80
C PRO A 136 -20.94 8.86 22.86
N TYR A 137 -20.93 7.76 23.62
CA TYR A 137 -22.14 6.96 23.85
C TYR A 137 -22.94 7.50 25.03
N GLY A 138 -22.26 8.12 26.02
CA GLY A 138 -22.87 8.73 27.19
C GLY A 138 -23.04 7.77 28.38
N GLU A 139 -22.65 6.51 28.21
CA GLU A 139 -22.59 5.52 29.28
C GLU A 139 -21.14 5.12 29.53
N VAL A 140 -20.80 5.05 30.82
CA VAL A 140 -19.45 4.75 31.28
C VAL A 140 -19.42 3.33 31.82
N ASP A 141 -18.40 2.57 31.42
CA ASP A 141 -18.19 1.23 31.92
C ASP A 141 -17.82 1.24 33.42
N PRO A 142 -18.36 0.32 34.24
CA PRO A 142 -18.17 0.35 35.69
C PRO A 142 -16.80 -0.16 36.16
N ILE A 143 -15.98 -0.76 35.29
CA ILE A 143 -14.73 -1.44 35.68
C ILE A 143 -13.52 -0.52 35.47
N PHE A 144 -13.42 0.08 34.28
CA PHE A 144 -12.32 0.91 33.83
C PHE A 144 -12.70 2.40 33.75
N GLY A 145 -13.98 2.74 33.89
CA GLY A 145 -14.43 4.13 33.90
C GLY A 145 -14.26 4.83 32.55
N LYS A 146 -14.32 4.09 31.44
CA LYS A 146 -14.27 4.63 30.08
C LYS A 146 -15.66 4.65 29.47
N ASP A 147 -15.93 5.65 28.63
CA ASP A 147 -17.17 5.66 27.84
C ASP A 147 -17.16 4.46 26.89
N ILE A 148 -18.33 3.84 26.67
CA ILE A 148 -18.46 2.68 25.78
C ILE A 148 -17.92 2.98 24.37
N SER A 149 -18.05 4.22 23.88
CA SER A 149 -17.48 4.68 22.59
C SER A 149 -15.97 4.48 22.48
N PHE A 150 -15.23 4.45 23.59
CA PHE A 150 -13.79 4.15 23.59
C PHE A 150 -13.52 2.77 23.00
N TYR A 151 -14.30 1.76 23.36
CA TYR A 151 -14.05 0.37 22.94
C TYR A 151 -14.39 0.13 21.47
N PHE A 152 -15.33 0.89 20.90
CA PHE A 152 -15.74 0.75 19.51
C PHE A 152 -14.89 1.61 18.55
N PHE A 153 -14.64 2.87 18.89
CA PHE A 153 -14.01 3.80 17.94
C PHE A 153 -12.52 4.03 18.20
N ILE A 154 -12.09 3.94 19.46
CA ILE A 154 -10.74 4.33 19.85
C ILE A 154 -9.85 3.10 19.99
N LEU A 155 -10.26 2.10 20.78
CA LEU A 155 -9.47 0.91 21.09
C LEU A 155 -8.98 0.16 19.85
N PRO A 156 -9.77 -0.06 18.78
CA PRO A 156 -9.29 -0.76 17.59
C PRO A 156 -8.10 -0.06 16.92
N LEU A 157 -8.01 1.27 17.00
CA LEU A 157 -6.88 2.02 16.45
C LEU A 157 -5.57 1.76 17.23
N TRP A 158 -5.66 1.52 18.55
CA TRP A 158 -4.48 1.21 19.38
C TRP A 158 -3.97 -0.22 19.19
N LEU A 159 -4.81 -1.12 18.67
CA LEU A 159 -4.47 -2.51 18.38
C LEU A 159 -3.89 -2.71 16.98
N LEU A 160 -3.91 -1.66 16.16
CA LEU A 160 -3.46 -1.61 14.77
C LEU A 160 -1.93 -1.45 14.71
#